data_AF-A0A8B8RZQ1-F1
#
_entry.id   AF-A0A8B8RZQ1-F1
#
_cell.length_a   1.000
_cell.length_b   1.000
_cell.length_c   1.000
_cell.angle_alpha   90.00
_cell.angle_beta   90.00
_cell.angle_gamma   90.00
#
_symmetry.space_group_name_H-M   'P 1'
#
loop_
_entity.id
_entity.type
_entity.pdbx_description
1 polymer ?
#
loop_
_entity_poly.entity_id
_entity_poly.type
_entity_poly.pdbx_seq_one_letter_code
_entity_poly.pdbx_strand_id
1 'polypeptide(L)'
;MLSEARGRRAGREEEARGRAEERLGSSRWEKLRKFLNPGERRKISNEEAAVDFIGRCYFTEICKCKLKDIACLKCGNIVGYHVIVPCCSCLLSCNNGHFWMFHSHAVYGINRLDSTGVNFLLWGNLPEIEESTDEDTLETSAEECIR
;
A
#
# COMPACT_ATOMS: atom_id res chain seq x y z
N MET A 1 14.20 -17.91 40.76
CA MET A 1 14.18 -18.87 39.63
C MET A 1 13.39 -18.41 38.40
N LEU A 2 12.32 -17.59 38.50
CA LEU A 2 11.61 -17.06 37.30
C LEU A 2 12.31 -15.86 36.62
N SER A 3 13.16 -15.11 37.33
CA SER A 3 13.92 -13.97 36.79
C SER A 3 15.04 -14.41 35.84
N GLU A 4 15.71 -15.51 36.14
CA GLU A 4 16.85 -16.02 35.35
C GLU A 4 16.41 -16.60 34.00
N ALA A 5 15.20 -17.16 33.92
CA ALA A 5 14.64 -17.70 32.67
C ALA A 5 14.30 -16.59 31.66
N ARG A 6 13.90 -15.40 32.12
CA ARG A 6 13.65 -14.23 31.25
C ARG A 6 14.95 -13.64 30.68
N GLY A 7 16.01 -13.59 31.50
CA GLY A 7 17.33 -13.13 31.05
C GLY A 7 17.94 -14.00 29.94
N ARG A 8 17.75 -15.32 30.01
CA ARG A 8 18.26 -16.26 28.98
C ARG A 8 17.52 -16.18 27.64
N ARG A 9 16.24 -15.74 27.63
CA ARG A 9 15.46 -15.57 26.39
C ARG A 9 15.84 -14.27 25.68
N ALA A 10 16.00 -13.18 26.44
CA ALA A 10 16.48 -11.90 25.91
C ALA A 10 17.89 -12.00 25.29
N GLY A 11 18.81 -12.73 25.94
CA GLY A 11 20.16 -12.93 25.40
C GLY A 11 20.22 -13.68 24.07
N ARG A 12 19.33 -14.66 23.84
CA ARG A 12 19.26 -15.39 22.55
C ARG A 12 18.69 -14.55 21.41
N GLU A 13 17.74 -13.67 21.72
CA GLU A 13 17.14 -12.75 20.74
C GLU A 13 18.15 -11.68 20.29
N GLU A 14 18.96 -11.16 21.20
CA GLU A 14 20.00 -10.17 20.91
C GLU A 14 21.15 -10.76 20.09
N GLU A 15 21.56 -12.00 20.39
CA GLU A 15 22.59 -12.72 19.63
C GLU A 15 22.12 -13.13 18.22
N ALA A 16 20.83 -13.48 18.07
CA ALA A 16 20.21 -13.73 16.77
C ALA A 16 20.09 -12.45 15.93
N ARG A 17 19.81 -11.31 16.58
CA ARG A 17 19.73 -9.99 15.97
C ARG A 17 21.08 -9.52 15.41
N GLY A 18 22.17 -9.69 16.19
CA GLY A 18 23.52 -9.37 15.73
C GLY A 18 23.93 -10.17 14.48
N ARG A 19 23.62 -11.48 14.46
CA ARG A 19 23.90 -12.34 13.30
C ARG A 19 23.07 -12.02 12.05
N ALA A 20 21.83 -11.55 12.23
CA ALA A 20 20.98 -11.13 11.11
C ALA A 20 21.47 -9.80 10.50
N GLU A 21 21.93 -8.87 11.35
CA GLU A 21 22.47 -7.56 10.94
C GLU A 21 23.78 -7.70 10.15
N GLU A 22 24.67 -8.59 10.56
CA GLU A 22 25.93 -8.87 9.86
C GLU A 22 25.71 -9.51 8.47
N ARG A 23 24.73 -10.42 8.33
CA ARG A 23 24.42 -11.09 7.05
C ARG A 23 23.73 -10.21 6.02
N LEU A 24 22.89 -9.29 6.48
CA LEU A 24 22.13 -8.42 5.57
C LEU A 24 22.90 -7.15 5.22
N GLY A 25 23.90 -6.79 6.02
CA GLY A 25 24.60 -5.52 5.94
C GLY A 25 23.77 -4.40 6.57
N SER A 26 24.43 -3.50 7.29
CA SER A 26 23.83 -2.44 8.11
C SER A 26 22.72 -1.66 7.37
N SER A 27 22.93 -1.30 6.10
CA SER A 27 21.94 -0.55 5.29
C SER A 27 20.66 -1.36 4.96
N ARG A 28 20.76 -2.67 4.70
CA ARG A 28 19.61 -3.53 4.40
C ARG A 28 18.85 -3.90 5.66
N TRP A 29 19.57 -4.04 6.78
CA TRP A 29 18.97 -4.28 8.09
C TRP A 29 18.20 -3.06 8.60
N GLU A 30 18.71 -1.84 8.40
CA GLU A 30 17.97 -0.62 8.69
C GLU A 30 16.68 -0.51 7.87
N LYS A 31 16.71 -0.87 6.57
CA LYS A 31 15.50 -0.94 5.74
C LYS A 31 14.50 -1.95 6.27
N LEU A 32 14.92 -3.17 6.59
CA LEU A 32 14.06 -4.21 7.18
C LEU A 32 13.49 -3.81 8.55
N ARG A 33 14.29 -3.15 9.39
CA ARG A 33 13.86 -2.63 10.69
C ARG A 33 12.75 -1.58 10.55
N LYS A 34 12.80 -0.74 9.51
CA LYS A 34 11.73 0.22 9.17
C LYS A 34 10.43 -0.48 8.74
N PHE A 35 10.52 -1.63 8.06
CA PHE A 35 9.34 -2.44 7.72
C PHE A 35 8.77 -3.24 8.92
N LEU A 36 9.64 -3.69 9.83
CA LEU A 36 9.27 -4.54 10.97
C LEU A 36 8.85 -3.76 12.23
N ASN A 37 9.16 -2.47 12.32
CA ASN A 37 8.66 -1.58 13.37
C ASN A 37 7.55 -0.66 12.84
N PRO A 38 6.26 -1.06 12.91
CA PRO A 38 5.12 -0.24 12.49
C PRO A 38 4.89 1.01 13.36
N GLY A 39 5.78 1.31 14.32
CA GLY A 39 5.72 2.48 15.20
C GLY A 39 6.40 3.73 14.64
N GLU A 40 7.22 3.63 13.59
CA GLU A 40 7.79 4.81 12.92
C GLU A 40 6.77 5.36 11.92
N ARG A 41 5.79 6.09 12.46
CA ARG A 41 4.98 7.05 11.69
C ARG A 41 5.97 7.95 10.95
N ARG A 42 6.05 7.82 9.62
CA ARG A 42 6.68 8.84 8.78
C ARG A 42 6.02 10.17 9.16
N LYS A 43 6.82 11.11 9.66
CA LYS A 43 6.39 12.51 9.77
C LYS A 43 6.21 13.00 8.34
N ILE A 44 4.98 12.90 7.84
CA ILE A 44 4.58 13.55 6.59
C ILE A 44 4.54 15.03 6.92
N SER A 45 5.44 15.79 6.32
CA SER A 45 5.36 17.25 6.28
C SER A 45 4.01 17.63 5.70
N ASN A 46 3.37 18.56 6.38
CA ASN A 46 1.96 18.87 6.30
C ASN A 46 1.60 19.58 4.98
N GLU A 47 1.24 18.80 3.97
CA GLU A 47 0.34 19.06 2.82
C GLU A 47 0.67 17.98 1.77
N GLU A 48 -0.25 17.04 1.46
CA GLU A 48 -0.38 16.38 0.13
C GLU A 48 -1.19 15.05 0.11
N ALA A 49 -1.47 14.40 1.23
CA ALA A 49 -2.34 13.20 1.22
C ALA A 49 -3.66 13.43 1.94
N ALA A 50 -4.78 13.43 1.19
CA ALA A 50 -6.12 13.52 1.78
C ALA A 50 -6.59 12.17 2.37
N VAL A 51 -6.11 11.07 1.80
CA VAL A 51 -6.40 9.69 2.22
C VAL A 51 -5.10 8.89 2.25
N ASP A 52 -4.97 7.98 3.21
CA ASP A 52 -3.82 7.06 3.29
C ASP A 52 -4.22 5.76 4.01
N PHE A 53 -3.37 4.76 3.89
CA PHE A 53 -3.52 3.49 4.57
C PHE A 53 -3.38 3.64 6.08
N ILE A 54 -4.27 2.99 6.81
CA ILE A 54 -4.21 2.93 8.27
C ILE A 54 -4.15 1.49 8.77
N GLY A 55 -3.73 1.33 10.03
CA GLY A 55 -3.77 0.06 10.72
C GLY A 55 -2.88 -1.05 10.13
N ARG A 56 -3.19 -2.28 10.53
CA ARG A 56 -2.52 -3.49 10.06
C ARG A 56 -3.36 -4.14 8.95
N CYS A 57 -2.70 -4.93 8.12
CA CYS A 57 -3.43 -5.76 7.18
C CYS A 57 -4.24 -6.84 7.91
N TYR A 58 -5.39 -7.19 7.34
CA TYR A 58 -6.30 -8.20 7.86
C TYR A 58 -6.88 -9.04 6.71
N PHE A 59 -7.59 -10.11 7.07
CA PHE A 59 -8.30 -10.98 6.12
C PHE A 59 -9.79 -10.92 6.41
N THR A 60 -10.61 -11.11 5.39
CA THR A 60 -12.06 -11.19 5.55
C THR A 60 -12.52 -12.64 5.72
N GLU A 61 -13.72 -12.83 6.25
CA GLU A 61 -14.35 -14.15 6.31
C GLU A 61 -14.96 -14.57 4.96
N ILE A 62 -15.28 -13.61 4.10
CA ILE A 62 -15.92 -13.84 2.79
C ILE A 62 -14.90 -14.43 1.80
N CYS A 63 -13.68 -13.91 1.81
CA CYS A 63 -12.58 -14.41 0.98
C CYS A 63 -11.23 -14.27 1.67
N LYS A 64 -10.24 -15.04 1.20
CA LYS A 64 -8.88 -15.07 1.75
C LYS A 64 -7.99 -13.91 1.25
N CYS A 65 -8.60 -12.82 0.77
CA CYS A 65 -7.85 -11.64 0.36
C CYS A 65 -7.21 -10.97 1.58
N LYS A 66 -5.98 -10.49 1.43
CA LYS A 66 -5.32 -9.63 2.40
C LYS A 66 -5.67 -8.19 2.11
N LEU A 67 -6.29 -7.51 3.05
CA LEU A 67 -6.79 -6.14 2.91
C LEU A 67 -6.02 -5.18 3.80
N LYS A 68 -6.12 -3.89 3.49
CA LYS A 68 -5.71 -2.80 4.37
C LYS A 68 -6.68 -1.63 4.26
N ASP A 69 -7.10 -1.10 5.41
CA ASP A 69 -8.00 0.04 5.48
C ASP A 69 -7.34 1.31 4.94
N ILE A 70 -8.17 2.16 4.32
CA ILE A 70 -7.82 3.51 3.90
C ILE A 70 -8.74 4.48 4.62
N ALA A 71 -8.16 5.51 5.21
CA ALA A 71 -8.89 6.54 5.93
C ALA A 71 -8.57 7.94 5.42
N CYS A 72 -9.53 8.84 5.57
CA CYS A 72 -9.31 10.27 5.38
C CYS A 72 -8.41 10.79 6.49
N LEU A 73 -7.25 11.35 6.14
CA LEU A 73 -6.30 11.89 7.11
C LEU A 73 -6.78 13.18 7.78
N LYS A 74 -7.82 13.83 7.22
CA LYS A 74 -8.42 15.04 7.79
C LYS A 74 -9.45 14.74 8.88
N CYS A 75 -10.37 13.80 8.65
CA CYS A 75 -11.45 13.48 9.59
C CYS A 75 -11.29 12.14 10.32
N GLY A 76 -10.34 11.30 9.93
CA GLY A 76 -10.04 10.01 10.55
C GLY A 76 -11.00 8.87 10.19
N ASN A 77 -12.05 9.13 9.41
CA ASN A 77 -13.01 8.09 9.01
C ASN A 77 -12.39 7.13 7.99
N ILE A 78 -12.67 5.84 8.19
CA ILE A 78 -12.40 4.81 7.17
C ILE A 78 -13.35 5.05 6.00
N VAL A 79 -12.78 5.22 4.81
CA VAL A 79 -13.54 5.46 3.57
C VAL A 79 -13.58 4.23 2.68
N GLY A 80 -12.71 3.26 2.92
CA GLY A 80 -12.63 2.04 2.13
C GLY A 80 -11.46 1.16 2.52
N TYR A 81 -11.17 0.20 1.66
CA TYR A 81 -10.05 -0.72 1.79
C TYR A 81 -9.40 -1.00 0.44
N HIS A 82 -8.15 -1.44 0.50
CA HIS A 82 -7.38 -1.89 -0.65
C HIS A 82 -7.05 -3.37 -0.51
N VAL A 83 -7.19 -4.10 -1.61
CA VAL A 83 -6.79 -5.50 -1.71
C VAL A 83 -5.27 -5.57 -1.95
N ILE A 84 -4.51 -5.79 -0.88
CA ILE A 84 -3.05 -5.93 -0.91
C ILE A 84 -2.63 -7.23 -1.60
N VAL A 85 -3.34 -8.33 -1.31
CA VAL A 85 -3.11 -9.64 -1.96
C VAL A 85 -4.47 -10.26 -2.28
N PRO A 86 -4.84 -10.41 -3.57
CA PRO A 86 -6.04 -11.12 -3.94
C PRO A 86 -5.85 -12.63 -3.72
N CYS A 87 -6.91 -13.32 -3.29
CA CYS A 87 -6.91 -14.78 -3.29
C CYS A 87 -7.24 -15.33 -4.70
N CYS A 88 -6.90 -16.59 -4.98
CA CYS A 88 -7.09 -17.19 -6.31
C CYS A 88 -8.53 -17.07 -6.83
N SER A 89 -9.54 -17.27 -5.97
CA SER A 89 -10.94 -17.15 -6.37
C SER A 89 -11.34 -15.73 -6.77
N CYS A 90 -10.79 -14.71 -6.10
CA CYS A 90 -11.03 -13.31 -6.48
C CYS A 90 -10.24 -12.92 -7.72
N LEU A 91 -9.03 -13.44 -7.90
CA LEU A 91 -8.19 -13.14 -9.07
C LEU A 91 -8.74 -13.76 -10.35
N LEU A 92 -9.34 -14.94 -10.26
CA LEU A 92 -10.00 -15.63 -11.39
C LEU A 92 -11.41 -15.10 -11.66
N SER A 93 -11.93 -14.21 -10.80
CA SER A 93 -13.17 -13.49 -11.06
C SER A 93 -12.92 -12.44 -12.14
N CYS A 94 -13.97 -12.01 -12.85
CA CYS A 94 -13.92 -11.09 -13.99
C CYS A 94 -13.49 -9.64 -13.66
N ASN A 95 -12.73 -9.43 -12.59
CA ASN A 95 -12.48 -8.11 -12.05
C ASN A 95 -10.97 -7.79 -12.09
N ASN A 96 -10.64 -6.65 -12.70
CA ASN A 96 -9.31 -6.19 -13.16
C ASN A 96 -8.24 -5.86 -12.07
N GLY A 97 -8.01 -6.76 -11.10
CA GLY A 97 -6.74 -6.86 -10.35
C GLY A 97 -6.40 -5.77 -9.32
N HIS A 98 -6.91 -4.53 -9.42
CA HIS A 98 -6.53 -3.40 -8.56
C HIS A 98 -7.75 -2.77 -7.86
N PHE A 99 -8.29 -3.47 -6.86
CA PHE A 99 -9.49 -3.04 -6.15
C PHE A 99 -9.19 -2.06 -5.02
N TRP A 100 -9.49 -0.81 -5.32
CA TRP A 100 -9.82 0.18 -4.32
C TRP A 100 -11.33 0.12 -4.13
N MET A 101 -11.76 -0.33 -2.98
CA MET A 101 -13.18 -0.46 -2.66
C MET A 101 -13.53 0.61 -1.65
N PHE A 102 -14.40 1.52 -2.05
CA PHE A 102 -14.94 2.54 -1.16
C PHE A 102 -16.27 2.09 -0.58
N HIS A 103 -16.51 2.44 0.69
CA HIS A 103 -17.81 2.23 1.29
C HIS A 103 -18.83 3.18 0.65
N SER A 104 -19.88 2.62 0.06
CA SER A 104 -20.88 3.37 -0.71
C SER A 104 -21.56 4.52 0.07
N HIS A 105 -21.60 4.43 1.40
CA HIS A 105 -22.17 5.47 2.27
C HIS A 105 -21.15 6.55 2.69
N ALA A 106 -19.85 6.31 2.49
CA ALA A 106 -18.77 7.19 2.91
C ALA A 106 -18.21 8.04 1.76
N VAL A 107 -18.59 7.73 0.52
CA VAL A 107 -18.15 8.44 -0.68
C VAL A 107 -19.32 8.76 -1.59
N TYR A 108 -19.19 9.85 -2.34
CA TYR A 108 -20.09 10.19 -3.43
C TYR A 108 -19.25 10.50 -4.67
N GLY A 109 -19.73 10.06 -5.83
CA GLY A 109 -19.09 10.35 -7.11
C GLY A 109 -19.44 11.76 -7.58
N ILE A 110 -18.46 12.47 -8.13
CA ILE A 110 -18.67 13.70 -8.88
C ILE A 110 -18.02 13.51 -10.24
N ASN A 111 -18.77 13.80 -11.31
CA ASN A 111 -18.21 13.77 -12.65
C ASN A 111 -17.17 14.88 -12.79
N ARG A 112 -15.99 14.51 -13.30
CA ARG A 112 -14.97 15.49 -13.67
C ARG A 112 -15.46 16.27 -14.89
N LEU A 113 -15.21 17.56 -14.89
CA LEU A 113 -15.39 18.40 -16.07
C LEU A 113 -14.13 18.35 -16.93
N ASP A 114 -14.29 18.55 -18.23
CA ASP A 114 -13.17 18.70 -19.15
C ASP A 114 -12.44 20.05 -18.95
N SER A 115 -11.43 20.32 -19.77
CA SER A 115 -10.66 21.58 -19.71
C SER A 115 -11.49 22.83 -19.99
N THR A 116 -12.68 22.69 -20.60
CA THR A 116 -13.61 23.79 -20.82
C THR A 116 -14.40 24.14 -19.57
N GLY A 117 -14.50 23.21 -18.60
CA GLY A 117 -15.31 23.37 -17.40
C GLY A 117 -16.82 23.34 -17.66
N VAL A 118 -17.26 22.97 -18.87
CA VAL A 118 -18.67 22.96 -19.26
C VAL A 118 -19.18 21.53 -19.45
N ASN A 119 -18.40 20.66 -20.08
CA ASN A 119 -18.81 19.28 -20.36
C ASN A 119 -18.15 18.30 -19.40
N PHE A 120 -18.73 17.10 -19.27
CA PHE A 120 -18.11 16.00 -18.56
C PHE A 120 -16.90 15.47 -19.32
N LEU A 121 -15.84 15.17 -18.57
CA LEU A 121 -14.66 14.49 -19.09
C LEU A 121 -15.01 13.04 -19.39
N LEU A 122 -15.02 12.68 -20.67
CA LEU A 122 -15.26 11.32 -21.14
C LEU A 122 -13.96 10.68 -21.62
N TRP A 123 -13.82 9.36 -21.44
CA TRP A 123 -12.64 8.61 -21.86
C TRP A 123 -12.32 8.76 -23.36
N GLY A 124 -13.36 8.80 -24.22
CA GLY A 124 -13.20 8.97 -25.66
C GLY A 124 -12.73 10.38 -26.09
N ASN A 125 -12.71 11.34 -25.16
CA ASN A 125 -12.27 12.71 -25.42
C ASN A 125 -10.90 13.00 -24.80
N LEU A 126 -10.23 11.98 -24.24
CA LEU A 126 -8.86 12.15 -23.75
C LEU A 126 -7.92 12.31 -24.95
N PRO A 127 -6.92 13.21 -24.86
CA PRO A 127 -5.91 13.33 -25.90
C PRO A 127 -5.18 11.99 -26.08
N GLU A 128 -4.91 11.62 -27.33
CA GLU A 128 -3.98 10.54 -27.63
C GLU A 128 -2.62 10.92 -27.01
N ILE A 129 -1.99 9.97 -26.31
CA ILE A 129 -0.62 10.15 -25.86
C ILE A 129 0.21 10.33 -27.13
N GLU A 130 0.76 11.53 -27.33
CA GLU A 130 1.83 11.71 -28.29
C GLU A 130 2.98 10.79 -27.83
N GLU A 131 3.24 9.73 -28.58
CA GLU A 131 4.42 8.90 -28.39
C GLU A 131 5.63 9.83 -28.55
N SER A 132 6.24 10.22 -27.43
CA SER A 132 7.54 10.88 -27.46
C SER A 132 8.49 9.94 -28.18
N THR A 133 8.95 10.32 -29.38
CA THR A 133 9.88 9.56 -30.22
C THR A 133 11.29 9.44 -29.64
N ASP A 134 11.43 9.52 -28.32
CA ASP A 134 12.67 9.25 -27.62
C ASP A 134 12.72 7.75 -27.34
N GLU A 135 13.22 7.05 -28.35
CA GLU A 135 13.70 5.68 -28.28
C GLU A 135 14.80 5.58 -27.21
N ASP A 136 14.40 5.43 -25.94
CA ASP A 136 15.29 4.93 -24.89
C ASP A 136 14.57 3.81 -24.15
N THR A 137 14.73 2.61 -24.71
CA THR A 137 14.72 1.29 -24.07
C THR A 137 14.35 1.28 -22.59
N LEU A 138 13.07 1.39 -22.27
CA LEU A 138 12.52 0.93 -21.00
C LEU A 138 11.62 -0.25 -21.30
N GLU A 139 12.26 -1.42 -21.33
CA GLU A 139 11.62 -2.71 -21.14
C GLU A 139 10.87 -2.64 -19.80
N THR A 140 9.62 -2.20 -19.84
CA THR A 140 8.71 -2.23 -18.71
C THR A 140 8.41 -3.70 -18.45
N SER A 141 9.30 -4.36 -17.70
CA SER A 141 9.05 -5.70 -17.23
C SER A 141 7.74 -5.68 -16.44
N ALA A 142 6.88 -6.66 -16.68
CA ALA A 142 5.55 -6.74 -16.07
C ALA A 142 5.56 -6.78 -14.53
N GLU A 143 6.73 -6.74 -13.89
CA GLU A 143 6.92 -6.57 -12.45
C GLU A 143 6.73 -5.13 -11.93
N GLU A 144 6.56 -4.11 -12.77
CA GLU A 144 6.36 -2.72 -12.32
C GLU A 144 4.88 -2.31 -12.11
N CYS A 145 3.92 -3.16 -12.53
CA CYS A 145 2.49 -2.90 -12.30
C CYS A 145 2.01 -3.24 -10.87
N ILE A 146 2.91 -3.52 -9.93
CA ILE A 146 2.59 -3.71 -8.51
C ILE A 146 3.46 -2.78 -7.67
N ARG A 147 3.07 -1.50 -7.58
CA ARG A 147 3.52 -0.61 -6.49
C ARG A 147 2.35 0.14 -5.88
#